data_AF-A0A6I5C717-F1
#
_entry.id   AF-A0A6I5C717-F1
#
_cell.length_a   1.000
_cell.length_b   1.000
_cell.length_c   1.000
_cell.angle_alpha   90.00
_cell.angle_beta   90.00
_cell.angle_gamma   90.00
#
_symmetry.space_group_name_H-M   'P 1'
#
loop_
_entity.id
_entity.type
_entity.pdbx_description
1 polymer ?
#
loop_
_entity_poly.entity_id
_entity_poly.type
_entity_poly.pdbx_seq_one_letter_code
_entity_poly.pdbx_strand_id
1 'polypeptide(L)'
;ALAKYLPALRKVNGSDSHSGLGSAFVSAWHTAAKDAVFRQAQDDERDRVYFDPAVRQAKADGLQALGQFAYYDAIVMHGPGDDATSFGGIRATALRHARPPSQGGDETAYLSAFLDARVAAMKTEEAHSDTSRVDTEQRVFLKAGNLRLNPPLKWKVYGDPYEIDG
;
A
#
# COMPACT_ATOMS: atom_id res chain seq x y z
N ALA A 1 -4.84 19.31 -20.15
CA ALA A 1 -4.16 18.37 -21.08
C ALA A 1 -4.87 17.01 -21.21
N LEU A 2 -5.35 16.41 -20.10
CA LEU A 2 -5.88 15.04 -20.10
C LEU A 2 -7.38 14.88 -20.34
N ALA A 3 -8.19 15.93 -20.10
CA ALA A 3 -9.66 15.84 -20.16
C ALA A 3 -10.22 15.28 -21.48
N LYS A 4 -9.57 15.54 -22.62
CA LYS A 4 -9.97 15.00 -23.94
C LYS A 4 -9.94 13.46 -24.02
N TYR A 5 -9.22 12.80 -23.12
CA TYR A 5 -9.13 11.33 -23.06
C TYR A 5 -10.22 10.69 -22.20
N LEU A 6 -11.06 11.48 -21.51
CA LEU A 6 -12.13 10.94 -20.65
C LEU A 6 -13.07 9.95 -21.38
N PRO A 7 -13.52 10.18 -22.63
CA PRO A 7 -14.35 9.20 -23.33
C PRO A 7 -13.63 7.88 -23.58
N ALA A 8 -12.34 7.92 -23.95
CA ALA A 8 -11.54 6.73 -24.19
C ALA A 8 -11.30 5.97 -22.88
N LEU A 9 -10.90 6.66 -21.81
CA LEU A 9 -10.69 6.09 -20.47
C LEU A 9 -11.95 5.37 -19.95
N ARG A 10 -13.13 5.98 -20.11
CA ARG A 10 -14.41 5.36 -19.71
C ARG A 10 -14.72 4.11 -20.53
N LYS A 11 -14.39 4.11 -21.83
CA LYS A 11 -14.65 2.97 -22.72
C LYS A 11 -13.77 1.76 -22.42
N VAL A 12 -12.51 1.98 -22.03
CA VAL A 12 -11.55 0.88 -21.76
C VAL A 12 -11.56 0.38 -20.32
N ASN A 13 -12.23 1.09 -19.41
CA ASN A 13 -12.33 0.71 -18.00
C ASN A 13 -12.86 -0.73 -17.82
N GLY A 14 -12.15 -1.54 -17.03
CA GLY A 14 -12.42 -2.97 -16.85
C GLY A 14 -11.71 -3.89 -17.86
N SER A 15 -10.81 -3.37 -18.67
CA SER A 15 -9.94 -4.13 -19.60
C SER A 15 -8.52 -3.57 -19.59
N ASP A 16 -7.59 -4.28 -20.24
CA ASP A 16 -6.23 -3.82 -20.55
C ASP A 16 -6.12 -3.06 -21.89
N SER A 17 -7.24 -2.69 -22.51
CA SER A 17 -7.24 -2.07 -23.84
C SER A 17 -6.64 -0.66 -23.85
N HIS A 18 -5.82 -0.37 -24.86
CA HIS A 18 -5.24 0.97 -25.08
C HIS A 18 -6.02 1.81 -26.14
N SER A 19 -7.20 1.37 -26.54
CA SER A 19 -7.99 1.98 -27.63
C SER A 19 -8.29 3.46 -27.37
N GLY A 20 -7.81 4.35 -28.23
CA GLY A 20 -8.04 5.80 -28.12
C GLY A 20 -7.12 6.56 -27.15
N LEU A 21 -6.10 5.89 -26.59
CA LEU A 21 -5.09 6.48 -25.70
C LEU A 21 -3.73 6.58 -26.40
N GLY A 22 -3.02 5.46 -26.52
CA GLY A 22 -1.74 5.31 -27.21
C GLY A 22 -0.64 6.28 -26.75
N SER A 23 0.37 6.48 -27.62
CA SER A 23 1.51 7.36 -27.36
C SER A 23 1.12 8.81 -27.10
N ALA A 24 0.03 9.29 -27.71
CA ALA A 24 -0.48 10.64 -27.48
C ALA A 24 -0.95 10.84 -26.03
N PHE A 25 -1.63 9.85 -25.45
CA PHE A 25 -2.01 9.88 -24.04
C PHE A 25 -0.79 9.88 -23.13
N VAL A 26 0.20 9.03 -23.40
CA VAL A 26 1.46 8.97 -22.63
C VAL A 26 2.20 10.31 -22.65
N SER A 27 2.31 10.94 -23.82
CA SER A 27 2.93 12.28 -23.94
C SER A 27 2.14 13.36 -23.18
N ALA A 28 0.81 13.31 -23.24
CA ALA A 28 -0.06 14.22 -22.49
C ALA A 28 0.06 14.01 -20.97
N TRP A 29 0.25 12.76 -20.51
CA TRP A 29 0.50 12.42 -19.12
C TRP A 29 1.84 13.00 -18.63
N HIS A 30 2.93 12.78 -19.37
CA HIS A 30 4.24 13.37 -19.05
C HIS A 30 4.19 14.90 -18.97
N THR A 31 3.40 15.53 -19.83
CA THR A 31 3.21 16.99 -19.79
C THR A 31 2.40 17.41 -18.57
N ALA A 32 1.29 16.72 -18.28
CA ALA A 32 0.45 17.01 -17.13
C ALA A 32 1.19 16.81 -15.79
N ALA A 33 2.09 15.82 -15.68
CA ALA A 33 2.87 15.56 -14.46
C ALA A 33 3.72 16.76 -13.99
N LYS A 34 4.04 17.69 -14.90
CA LYS A 34 4.74 18.94 -14.59
C LYS A 34 3.82 20.01 -13.98
N ASP A 35 2.51 19.89 -14.15
CA ASP A 35 1.50 20.78 -13.59
C ASP A 35 1.27 20.48 -12.10
N ALA A 36 1.34 21.51 -11.25
CA ALA A 36 1.11 21.38 -9.82
C ALA A 36 -0.33 20.94 -9.49
N VAL A 37 -1.31 21.36 -10.28
CA VAL A 37 -2.72 20.98 -10.07
C VAL A 37 -2.91 19.49 -10.34
N PHE A 38 -2.20 18.92 -11.32
CA PHE A 38 -2.27 17.49 -11.58
C PHE A 38 -1.52 16.65 -10.54
N ARG A 39 -0.47 17.19 -9.91
CA ARG A 39 0.15 16.55 -8.74
C ARG A 39 -0.78 16.56 -7.54
N GLN A 40 -1.42 17.69 -7.25
CA GLN A 40 -2.42 17.78 -6.18
C GLN A 40 -3.58 16.80 -6.39
N ALA A 41 -4.09 16.67 -7.62
CA ALA A 41 -5.13 15.70 -7.92
C ALA A 41 -4.69 14.23 -7.68
N GLN A 42 -3.41 13.92 -7.86
CA GLN A 42 -2.88 12.59 -7.52
C GLN A 42 -2.71 12.40 -6.00
N ASP A 43 -2.25 13.42 -5.28
CA ASP A 43 -2.16 13.41 -3.83
C ASP A 43 -3.55 13.22 -3.20
N ASP A 44 -4.54 13.97 -3.67
CA ASP A 44 -5.93 13.90 -3.18
C ASP A 44 -6.53 12.50 -3.39
N GLU A 45 -6.28 11.87 -4.54
CA GLU A 45 -6.79 10.51 -4.80
C GLU A 45 -6.04 9.42 -4.05
N ARG A 46 -4.71 9.55 -3.90
CA ARG A 46 -3.91 8.70 -3.01
C ARG A 46 -4.48 8.75 -1.60
N ASP A 47 -4.75 9.95 -1.10
CA ASP A 47 -5.18 10.15 0.28
C ASP A 47 -6.59 9.64 0.53
N ARG A 48 -7.51 9.97 -0.37
CA ARG A 48 -8.91 9.56 -0.27
C ARG A 48 -9.10 8.05 -0.31
N VAL A 49 -8.40 7.36 -1.21
CA VAL A 49 -8.64 5.93 -1.50
C VAL A 49 -7.73 5.01 -0.69
N TYR A 50 -6.49 5.43 -0.39
CA TYR A 50 -5.48 4.55 0.19
C TYR A 50 -4.98 5.03 1.55
N PHE A 51 -4.38 6.23 1.62
CA PHE A 51 -3.67 6.68 2.82
C PHE A 51 -4.61 6.88 4.00
N ASP A 52 -5.64 7.72 3.84
CA ASP A 52 -6.51 8.03 4.97
C ASP A 52 -7.30 6.81 5.45
N PRO A 53 -7.88 5.95 4.59
CA PRO A 53 -8.54 4.73 5.04
C PRO A 53 -7.60 3.81 5.85
N ALA A 54 -6.39 3.56 5.35
CA ALA A 54 -5.42 2.72 6.05
C ALA A 54 -4.99 3.30 7.40
N VAL A 55 -4.64 4.59 7.43
CA VAL A 55 -4.21 5.28 8.66
C VAL A 55 -5.34 5.35 9.67
N ARG A 56 -6.57 5.66 9.25
CA ARG A 56 -7.74 5.66 10.15
C ARG A 56 -7.99 4.27 10.73
N GLN A 57 -7.94 3.23 9.91
CA GLN A 57 -8.17 1.85 10.37
C GLN A 57 -7.06 1.39 11.33
N ALA A 58 -5.80 1.64 11.00
CA ALA A 58 -4.67 1.33 11.88
C ALA A 58 -4.76 2.06 13.23
N LYS A 59 -5.18 3.33 13.24
CA LYS A 59 -5.45 4.07 14.48
C LYS A 59 -6.59 3.46 15.28
N ALA A 60 -7.68 3.04 14.62
CA ALA A 60 -8.79 2.35 15.29
C ALA A 60 -8.33 1.01 15.89
N ASP A 61 -7.38 0.33 15.27
CA ASP A 61 -6.76 -0.88 15.80
C ASP A 61 -5.70 -0.61 16.87
N GLY A 62 -5.34 0.66 17.13
CA GLY A 62 -4.38 1.06 18.15
C GLY A 62 -2.92 0.91 17.73
N LEU A 63 -2.64 0.93 16.43
CA LEU A 63 -1.30 0.74 15.88
C LEU A 63 -0.50 2.04 15.83
N GLN A 64 0.80 1.93 16.13
CA GLN A 64 1.80 2.97 15.93
C GLN A 64 2.14 3.12 14.43
N ALA A 65 3.09 4.01 14.13
CA ALA A 65 3.39 4.42 12.76
C ALA A 65 3.83 3.24 11.86
N LEU A 66 4.57 2.26 12.38
CA LEU A 66 4.93 1.06 11.61
C LEU A 66 3.68 0.26 11.19
N GLY A 67 2.71 0.11 12.08
CA GLY A 67 1.46 -0.58 11.74
C GLY A 67 0.57 0.20 10.78
N GLN A 68 0.55 1.53 10.91
CA GLN A 68 -0.09 2.42 9.94
C GLN A 68 0.55 2.29 8.55
N PHE A 69 1.89 2.25 8.49
CA PHE A 69 2.64 2.01 7.26
C PHE A 69 2.34 0.62 6.66
N ALA A 70 2.34 -0.44 7.48
CA ALA A 70 2.02 -1.78 7.01
C ALA A 70 0.60 -1.87 6.40
N TYR A 71 -0.38 -1.19 6.99
CA TYR A 71 -1.74 -1.11 6.44
C TYR A 71 -1.78 -0.32 5.13
N TYR A 72 -1.09 0.82 5.08
CA TYR A 72 -1.03 1.65 3.88
C TYR A 72 -0.38 0.89 2.70
N ASP A 73 0.73 0.21 2.97
CA ASP A 73 1.45 -0.56 1.96
C ASP A 73 0.61 -1.75 1.44
N ALA A 74 -0.17 -2.38 2.33
CA ALA A 74 -1.10 -3.44 1.96
C ALA A 74 -2.25 -2.94 1.08
N ILE A 75 -2.91 -1.83 1.44
CA ILE A 75 -4.03 -1.30 0.64
C ILE A 75 -3.59 -0.77 -0.71
N VAL A 76 -2.35 -0.25 -0.84
CA VAL A 76 -1.79 0.17 -2.13
C VAL A 76 -1.63 -1.02 -3.08
N MET A 77 -1.13 -2.15 -2.58
CA MET A 77 -0.89 -3.34 -3.39
C MET A 77 -2.16 -4.13 -3.69
N HIS A 78 -3.01 -4.32 -2.68
CA HIS A 78 -4.15 -5.22 -2.74
C HIS A 78 -5.50 -4.51 -2.91
N GLY A 79 -5.50 -3.18 -2.93
CA GLY A 79 -6.70 -2.37 -3.03
C GLY A 79 -7.57 -2.40 -1.76
N PRO A 80 -8.55 -1.48 -1.69
CA PRO A 80 -9.63 -1.56 -0.72
C PRO A 80 -10.55 -2.74 -1.03
N GLY A 81 -11.31 -3.20 -0.03
CA GLY A 81 -12.29 -4.28 -0.17
C GLY A 81 -12.11 -5.37 0.88
N ASP A 82 -13.04 -6.32 0.87
CA ASP A 82 -13.14 -7.40 1.87
C ASP A 82 -12.90 -8.80 1.27
N ASP A 83 -12.53 -8.88 -0.01
CA ASP A 83 -12.15 -10.15 -0.64
C ASP A 83 -10.88 -10.70 0.01
N ALA A 84 -10.64 -12.01 -0.14
CA ALA A 84 -9.62 -12.74 0.62
C ALA A 84 -8.21 -12.14 0.52
N THR A 85 -7.86 -11.55 -0.62
CA THR A 85 -6.55 -10.91 -0.85
C THR A 85 -6.60 -9.39 -0.74
N SER A 86 -7.77 -8.74 -0.67
CA SER A 86 -7.89 -7.30 -0.44
C SER A 86 -7.45 -6.91 0.97
N PHE A 87 -7.21 -5.61 1.20
CA PHE A 87 -6.79 -5.10 2.52
C PHE A 87 -7.70 -5.55 3.68
N GLY A 88 -9.03 -5.50 3.51
CA GLY A 88 -9.99 -5.92 4.53
C GLY A 88 -9.89 -7.41 4.84
N GLY A 89 -9.72 -8.26 3.82
CA GLY A 89 -9.54 -9.71 3.98
C GLY A 89 -8.22 -10.09 4.66
N ILE A 90 -7.12 -9.41 4.31
CA ILE A 90 -5.82 -9.57 4.97
C ILE A 90 -5.93 -9.18 6.45
N ARG A 91 -6.52 -8.02 6.75
CA ARG A 91 -6.75 -7.58 8.13
C ARG A 91 -7.63 -8.56 8.90
N ALA A 92 -8.73 -9.02 8.31
CA ALA A 92 -9.62 -10.01 8.92
C ALA A 92 -8.89 -11.32 9.22
N THR A 93 -7.94 -11.71 8.37
CA THR A 93 -7.07 -12.87 8.59
C THR A 93 -6.15 -12.66 9.78
N ALA A 94 -5.45 -11.53 9.86
CA ALA A 94 -4.61 -11.19 11.00
C ALA A 94 -5.38 -11.23 12.34
N LEU A 95 -6.60 -10.68 12.36
CA LEU A 95 -7.46 -10.62 13.55
C LEU A 95 -7.90 -11.99 14.08
N ARG A 96 -7.90 -13.04 13.24
CA ARG A 96 -8.16 -14.42 13.69
C ARG A 96 -6.96 -15.02 14.44
N HIS A 97 -5.76 -14.47 14.24
CA HIS A 97 -4.51 -15.01 14.79
C HIS A 97 -3.97 -14.19 15.97
N ALA A 98 -4.20 -12.89 16.00
CA ALA A 98 -3.74 -12.01 17.07
C ALA A 98 -4.73 -10.86 17.32
N ARG A 99 -4.92 -10.50 18.59
CA ARG A 99 -5.70 -9.31 18.96
C ARG A 99 -4.88 -8.06 18.67
N PRO A 100 -5.49 -6.99 18.13
CA PRO A 100 -4.81 -5.72 17.96
C PRO A 100 -4.69 -4.99 19.32
N PRO A 101 -3.83 -3.96 19.43
CA PRO A 101 -3.66 -3.18 20.66
C PRO A 101 -4.96 -2.58 21.21
N SER A 102 -5.87 -2.13 20.35
CA SER A 102 -7.21 -1.65 20.73
C SER A 102 -8.06 -2.67 21.50
N GLN A 103 -7.72 -3.96 21.40
CA GLN A 103 -8.37 -5.07 22.10
C GLN A 103 -7.45 -5.71 23.16
N GLY A 104 -6.41 -4.99 23.58
CA GLY A 104 -5.46 -5.42 24.60
C GLY A 104 -4.41 -6.43 24.13
N GLY A 105 -4.22 -6.60 22.82
CA GLY A 105 -3.17 -7.44 22.26
C GLY A 105 -1.80 -6.76 22.18
N ASP A 106 -0.74 -7.55 22.07
CA ASP A 106 0.60 -7.05 21.81
C ASP A 106 0.74 -6.60 20.36
N GLU A 107 1.26 -5.38 20.15
CA GLU A 107 1.39 -4.79 18.82
C GLU A 107 2.34 -5.59 17.93
N THR A 108 3.45 -6.10 18.48
CA THR A 108 4.43 -6.86 17.70
C THR A 108 3.84 -8.19 17.23
N ALA A 109 3.13 -8.89 18.11
CA ALA A 109 2.42 -10.12 17.78
C ALA A 109 1.34 -9.87 16.72
N TYR A 110 0.57 -8.78 16.86
CA TYR A 110 -0.44 -8.42 15.88
C TYR A 110 0.17 -8.11 14.50
N LEU A 111 1.22 -7.28 14.45
CA LEU A 111 1.90 -6.94 13.21
C LEU A 111 2.58 -8.15 12.57
N SER A 112 3.13 -9.07 13.36
CA SER A 112 3.65 -10.33 12.82
C SER A 112 2.55 -11.13 12.12
N ALA A 113 1.39 -11.31 12.76
CA ALA A 113 0.24 -12.00 12.17
C ALA A 113 -0.28 -11.29 10.91
N PHE A 114 -0.29 -9.97 10.90
CA PHE A 114 -0.68 -9.19 9.72
C PHE A 114 0.30 -9.36 8.55
N LEU A 115 1.61 -9.28 8.81
CA LEU A 115 2.63 -9.47 7.78
C LEU A 115 2.65 -10.92 7.25
N ASP A 116 2.34 -11.91 8.10
CA ASP A 116 2.18 -13.31 7.68
C ASP A 116 0.98 -13.48 6.73
N ALA A 117 -0.18 -12.94 7.12
CA ALA A 117 -1.38 -12.94 6.28
C ALA A 117 -1.15 -12.24 4.94
N ARG A 118 -0.43 -11.12 4.97
CA ARG A 118 -0.08 -10.35 3.77
C ARG A 118 0.85 -11.12 2.83
N VAL A 119 1.91 -11.74 3.35
CA VAL A 119 2.82 -12.57 2.53
C VAL A 119 2.06 -13.73 1.89
N ALA A 120 1.09 -14.33 2.60
CA ALA A 120 0.25 -15.37 2.02
C ALA A 120 -0.61 -14.82 0.85
N ALA A 121 -1.22 -13.64 1.00
CA ALA A 121 -1.99 -13.00 -0.06
C ALA A 121 -1.12 -12.58 -1.27
N MET A 122 0.09 -12.08 -1.04
CA MET A 122 1.02 -11.75 -2.13
C MET A 122 1.37 -12.98 -2.97
N LYS A 123 1.57 -14.14 -2.33
CA LYS A 123 1.93 -15.39 -3.01
C LYS A 123 0.81 -16.01 -3.84
N THR A 124 -0.43 -15.54 -3.73
CA THR A 124 -1.53 -16.01 -4.60
C THR A 124 -1.58 -15.31 -5.95
N GLU A 125 -0.84 -14.21 -6.12
CA GLU A 125 -0.80 -13.41 -7.34
C GLU A 125 0.61 -13.48 -7.95
N GLU A 126 0.75 -14.06 -9.16
CA GLU A 126 2.07 -14.32 -9.77
C GLU A 126 2.95 -13.06 -9.88
N ALA A 127 2.33 -11.93 -10.24
CA ALA A 127 2.97 -10.62 -10.33
C ALA A 127 3.53 -10.10 -8.99
N HIS A 128 3.13 -10.69 -7.86
CA HIS A 128 3.45 -10.24 -6.50
C HIS A 128 4.23 -11.28 -5.68
N SER A 129 4.83 -12.28 -6.33
CA SER A 129 5.53 -13.38 -5.66
C SER A 129 6.79 -12.95 -4.87
N ASP A 130 7.47 -11.86 -5.27
CA ASP A 130 8.54 -11.24 -4.49
C ASP A 130 7.96 -10.50 -3.28
N THR A 131 8.37 -10.91 -2.09
CA THR A 131 7.86 -10.43 -0.79
C THR A 131 8.87 -9.57 -0.04
N SER A 132 9.93 -9.09 -0.70
CA SER A 132 11.01 -8.30 -0.10
C SER A 132 10.53 -7.02 0.59
N ARG A 133 9.49 -6.35 0.05
CA ARG A 133 8.83 -5.20 0.72
C ARG A 133 8.29 -5.54 2.12
N VAL A 134 7.99 -6.81 2.38
CA VAL A 134 7.66 -7.29 3.72
C VAL A 134 8.91 -7.82 4.41
N ASP A 135 9.62 -8.75 3.79
CA ASP A 135 10.63 -9.58 4.46
C ASP A 135 11.94 -8.83 4.77
N THR A 136 12.36 -7.94 3.88
CA THR A 136 13.62 -7.18 4.00
C THR A 136 13.39 -5.68 4.29
N GLU A 137 12.16 -5.30 4.62
CA GLU A 137 11.77 -3.95 5.03
C GLU A 137 10.88 -3.96 6.27
N GLN A 138 9.57 -4.24 6.13
CA GLN A 138 8.62 -4.12 7.25
C GLN A 138 8.94 -5.05 8.41
N ARG A 139 9.33 -6.30 8.13
CA ARG A 139 9.79 -7.25 9.15
C ARG A 139 11.11 -6.83 9.78
N VAL A 140 11.98 -6.14 9.05
CA VAL A 140 13.24 -5.61 9.61
C VAL A 140 12.94 -4.53 10.64
N PHE A 141 12.06 -3.58 10.31
CA PHE A 141 11.63 -2.53 11.24
C PHE A 141 10.92 -3.12 12.47
N LEU A 142 10.07 -4.12 12.26
CA LEU A 142 9.36 -4.80 13.35
C LEU A 142 10.32 -5.53 14.29
N LYS A 143 11.27 -6.31 13.74
CA LYS A 143 12.28 -7.04 14.53
C LYS A 143 13.21 -6.10 15.30
N ALA A 144 13.45 -4.90 14.78
CA ALA A 144 14.21 -3.86 15.46
C ALA A 144 13.40 -3.15 16.57
N GLY A 145 12.12 -3.46 16.74
CA GLY A 145 11.23 -2.78 17.69
C GLY A 145 10.92 -1.34 17.31
N ASN A 146 11.16 -0.92 16.05
CA ASN A 146 10.91 0.43 15.60
C ASN A 146 9.43 0.66 15.25
N LEU A 147 8.54 0.46 16.23
CA LEU A 147 7.09 0.59 16.08
C LEU A 147 6.65 2.01 15.67
N ARG A 148 7.51 3.01 15.96
CA ARG A 148 7.29 4.41 15.62
C ARG A 148 7.85 4.82 14.26
N LEU A 149 8.48 3.90 13.52
CA LEU A 149 9.06 4.13 12.20
C LEU A 149 10.00 5.36 12.18
N ASN A 150 10.77 5.54 13.25
CA ASN A 150 11.70 6.67 13.36
C ASN A 150 12.95 6.41 12.51
N PRO A 151 13.47 7.42 11.79
CA PRO A 151 14.80 7.37 11.22
C PRO A 151 15.91 7.16 12.27
N PRO A 152 17.08 6.63 11.90
CA PRO A 152 17.42 6.18 10.54
C PRO A 152 16.71 4.88 10.15
N LEU A 153 16.21 4.82 8.92
CA LEU A 153 15.59 3.62 8.33
C LEU A 153 16.52 3.04 7.27
N LYS A 154 16.78 1.74 7.36
CA LYS A 154 17.60 1.00 6.37
C LYS A 154 16.89 -0.29 6.00
N TRP A 155 16.70 -0.52 4.71
CA TRP A 155 15.97 -1.69 4.22
C TRP A 155 16.44 -2.10 2.83
N LYS A 156 15.89 -3.22 2.34
CA LYS A 156 16.06 -3.65 0.94
C LYS A 156 14.72 -4.01 0.33
N VAL A 157 14.56 -3.72 -0.96
CA VAL A 157 13.47 -4.23 -1.80
C VAL A 157 14.11 -4.69 -3.11
N TYR A 158 13.72 -5.87 -3.60
CA TYR A 158 14.31 -6.50 -4.80
C TYR A 158 15.85 -6.67 -4.76
N GLY A 159 16.43 -6.68 -3.56
CA GLY A 159 17.87 -6.79 -3.32
C GLY A 159 18.60 -5.45 -3.18
N ASP A 160 17.99 -4.35 -3.61
CA ASP A 160 18.60 -3.02 -3.60
C ASP A 160 18.47 -2.34 -2.23
N PRO A 161 19.56 -1.77 -1.69
CA PRO A 161 19.53 -1.07 -0.40
C PRO A 161 18.99 0.36 -0.51
N TYR A 162 18.21 0.75 0.50
CA TYR A 162 17.69 2.11 0.67
C TYR A 162 17.93 2.59 2.10
N GLU A 163 18.08 3.91 2.24
CA GLU A 163 18.30 4.58 3.53
C GLU A 163 17.53 5.91 3.58
N ILE A 164 16.92 6.18 4.74
CA ILE A 164 16.40 7.50 5.11
C ILE A 164 17.06 7.90 6.42
N ASP A 165 17.79 9.01 6.38
CA ASP A 165 18.40 9.62 7.54
C ASP A 165 17.40 10.48 8.34
N GLY A 166 17.74 10.78 9.59
CA GLY A 166 16.92 11.59 10.51
C GLY A 166 17.15 13.08 10.43
#